data_AF-A0A3M2D030-F1
#
_entry.id   AF-A0A3M2D030-F1
#
_cell.length_a   1.000
_cell.length_b   1.000
_cell.length_c   1.000
_cell.angle_alpha   90.00
_cell.angle_beta   90.00
_cell.angle_gamma   90.00
#
_symmetry.space_group_name_H-M   'P 1'
#
loop_
_entity.id
_entity.type
_entity.pdbx_description
1 polymer ?
#
loop_
_entity_poly.entity_id
_entity_poly.type
_entity_poly.pdbx_seq_one_letter_code
_entity_poly.pdbx_strand_id
1 'polypeptide(L)'
;MKFYRRIITLLLLILAISSSLPAESRISLLQELSFGYSYTSSPLSNEEALRIFLPYGNPSGADTNNPENYLLVNSYMVISYSRNRVIPNWVAWRVTQANLGSVNREDSFRPDNRLPSSFPKAYPGDYTNTGYDRGHLCPSADRTSTREAMASTFLMTNIAPQTPDLNRGPWESLESYLRSLVRQNYDVYIIAGNYGYKGKIKRKKLLYQDISGK
;
A
#
# COMPACT_ATOMS: atom_id res chain seq x y z
N MET A 1 20.51 -37.07 12.49
CA MET A 1 21.24 -35.92 11.92
C MET A 1 20.98 -35.88 10.41
N LYS A 2 20.00 -35.08 9.97
CA LYS A 2 19.69 -34.87 8.54
C LYS A 2 19.34 -33.39 8.35
N PHE A 3 20.17 -32.70 7.59
CA PHE A 3 19.94 -31.34 7.10
C PHE A 3 18.69 -31.32 6.23
N TYR A 4 17.74 -30.44 6.52
CA TYR A 4 16.73 -30.03 5.56
C TYR A 4 16.68 -28.50 5.47
N ARG A 5 17.27 -28.00 4.38
CA ARG A 5 17.01 -26.67 3.82
C ARG A 5 15.50 -26.51 3.69
N ARG A 6 14.92 -25.50 4.35
CA ARG A 6 13.52 -25.11 4.13
C ARG A 6 13.49 -23.75 3.43
N ILE A 7 13.00 -23.83 2.21
CA ILE A 7 12.71 -22.77 1.26
C ILE A 7 11.64 -21.86 1.87
N ILE A 8 11.92 -20.57 2.00
CA ILE A 8 10.91 -19.54 2.27
C ILE A 8 10.48 -18.99 0.92
N THR A 9 9.28 -19.36 0.47
CA THR A 9 8.61 -18.71 -0.65
C THR A 9 8.02 -17.41 -0.16
N LEU A 10 8.85 -16.38 -0.17
CA LEU A 10 8.45 -14.99 -0.06
C LEU A 10 7.90 -14.61 -1.44
N LEU A 11 6.58 -14.48 -1.60
CA LEU A 11 6.02 -13.93 -2.85
C LEU A 11 6.20 -12.40 -2.83
N LEU A 12 7.46 -11.99 -2.87
CA LEU A 12 7.91 -10.62 -3.07
C LEU A 12 8.10 -10.47 -4.57
N LEU A 13 7.05 -10.04 -5.26
CA LEU A 13 7.18 -9.61 -6.65
C LEU A 13 7.76 -8.19 -6.66
N ILE A 14 9.04 -8.04 -6.27
CA ILE A 14 9.83 -6.86 -6.64
C ILE A 14 10.18 -7.09 -8.12
N LEU A 15 9.41 -6.48 -9.02
CA LEU A 15 9.83 -6.35 -10.41
C LEU A 15 11.00 -5.34 -10.44
N ALA A 16 12.21 -5.84 -10.19
CA ALA A 16 13.42 -5.20 -10.67
C ALA A 16 13.53 -5.47 -12.18
N ILE A 17 12.65 -4.90 -13.00
CA ILE A 17 12.82 -4.87 -14.46
C ILE A 17 13.19 -3.45 -14.85
N SER A 18 14.46 -3.12 -14.65
CA SER A 18 15.12 -2.08 -15.44
C SER A 18 16.36 -2.58 -16.18
N SER A 19 16.80 -3.83 -15.95
CA SER A 19 18.06 -4.34 -16.52
C SER A 19 17.92 -5.48 -17.54
N SER A 20 16.76 -6.11 -17.74
CA SER A 20 16.61 -7.29 -18.61
C SER A 20 15.92 -7.05 -19.96
N LEU A 21 15.44 -5.84 -20.24
CA LEU A 21 14.89 -5.52 -21.57
C LEU A 21 16.00 -5.10 -22.55
N PRO A 22 15.92 -5.49 -23.84
CA PRO A 22 16.77 -4.96 -24.91
C PRO A 22 16.71 -3.44 -24.94
N ALA A 23 17.82 -2.76 -25.28
CA ALA A 23 17.94 -1.30 -25.23
C ALA A 23 16.82 -0.57 -26.01
N GLU A 24 16.34 -1.15 -27.10
CA GLU A 24 15.27 -0.57 -27.92
C GLU A 24 13.88 -0.65 -27.25
N SER A 25 13.61 -1.69 -26.47
CA SER A 25 12.38 -1.81 -25.68
C SER A 25 12.40 -0.91 -24.44
N ARG A 26 13.58 -0.43 -24.04
CA ARG A 26 13.70 0.62 -23.00
C ARG A 26 13.33 1.97 -23.57
N ILE A 27 13.66 2.27 -24.83
CA ILE A 27 13.38 3.57 -25.45
C ILE A 27 11.88 3.76 -25.66
N SER A 28 11.12 2.75 -26.10
CA SER A 28 9.66 2.89 -26.24
C SER A 28 8.93 3.06 -24.90
N LEU A 29 9.30 2.27 -23.88
CA LEU A 29 8.72 2.38 -22.53
C LEU A 29 9.13 3.70 -21.85
N LEU A 30 10.39 4.12 -22.02
CA LEU A 30 10.87 5.40 -21.55
C LEU A 30 10.27 6.56 -22.34
N GLN A 31 9.94 6.41 -23.63
CA GLN A 31 9.34 7.47 -24.45
C GLN A 31 7.84 7.64 -24.16
N GLU A 32 7.13 6.59 -23.75
CA GLU A 32 5.78 6.69 -23.18
C GLU A 32 5.79 7.24 -21.74
N LEU A 33 6.83 6.96 -20.94
CA LEU A 33 7.01 7.51 -19.59
C LEU A 33 7.65 8.92 -19.58
N SER A 34 8.34 9.30 -20.64
CA SER A 34 9.03 10.60 -20.83
C SER A 34 8.25 11.57 -21.70
N PHE A 35 7.04 11.22 -22.14
CA PHE A 35 6.06 12.21 -22.59
C PHE A 35 5.62 13.03 -21.36
N GLY A 36 6.50 13.97 -21.01
CA GLY A 36 6.36 15.05 -20.04
C GLY A 36 5.15 14.98 -19.14
N TYR A 37 5.16 14.08 -18.16
CA TYR A 37 4.40 14.34 -16.95
C TYR A 37 5.18 15.40 -16.17
N SER A 38 5.03 16.67 -16.59
CA SER A 38 5.12 17.75 -15.63
C SER A 38 4.19 17.36 -14.51
N TYR A 39 4.73 17.10 -13.31
CA TYR A 39 3.92 17.02 -12.10
C TYR A 39 3.23 18.38 -11.96
N THR A 40 2.09 18.52 -12.63
CA THR A 40 1.16 19.60 -12.36
C THR A 40 0.71 19.38 -10.93
N SER A 41 0.53 20.46 -10.19
CA SER A 41 0.09 20.48 -8.79
C SER A 41 -1.32 19.89 -8.58
N SER A 42 -1.92 19.27 -9.59
CA SER A 42 -3.27 18.72 -9.59
C SER A 42 -3.26 17.26 -9.14
N PRO A 43 -4.23 16.83 -8.30
CA PRO A 43 -4.42 15.42 -7.99
C PRO A 43 -4.69 14.59 -9.24
N LEU A 44 -4.12 13.38 -9.32
CA LEU A 44 -4.36 12.43 -10.42
C LEU A 44 -5.86 12.08 -10.53
N SER A 45 -6.36 11.91 -11.74
CA SER A 45 -7.65 11.24 -11.98
C SER A 45 -7.59 9.76 -11.59
N ASN A 46 -8.75 9.10 -11.52
CA ASN A 46 -8.79 7.67 -11.22
C ASN A 46 -8.15 6.83 -12.34
N GLU A 47 -8.35 7.22 -13.60
CA GLU A 47 -7.77 6.55 -14.76
C GLU A 47 -6.24 6.68 -14.77
N GLU A 48 -5.73 7.87 -14.46
CA GLU A 48 -4.29 8.11 -14.32
C GLU A 48 -3.70 7.31 -13.16
N ALA A 49 -4.36 7.32 -12.00
CA ALA A 49 -3.94 6.56 -10.83
C ALA A 49 -3.89 5.05 -11.11
N LEU A 50 -4.88 4.49 -11.82
CA LEU A 50 -4.87 3.09 -12.24
C LEU A 50 -3.69 2.78 -13.17
N ARG A 51 -3.46 3.62 -14.19
CA ARG A 51 -2.33 3.45 -15.12
C ARG A 51 -0.98 3.53 -14.41
N ILE A 52 -0.83 4.47 -13.47
CA ILE A 52 0.44 4.74 -12.78
C ILE A 52 0.70 3.72 -11.66
N PHE A 53 -0.31 3.30 -10.90
CA PHE A 53 -0.12 2.45 -9.73
C PHE A 53 -0.30 0.96 -10.02
N LEU A 54 -0.93 0.60 -11.15
CA LEU A 54 -1.08 -0.79 -11.60
C LEU A 54 -0.55 -0.99 -13.04
N PRO A 55 0.69 -0.57 -13.36
CA PRO A 55 1.22 -0.70 -14.73
C PRO A 55 1.36 -2.17 -15.18
N TYR A 56 1.41 -3.10 -14.23
CA TYR A 56 1.53 -4.54 -14.47
C TYR A 56 0.21 -5.29 -14.25
N GLY A 57 -0.91 -4.56 -14.12
CA GLY A 57 -2.24 -5.12 -13.98
C GLY A 57 -2.76 -5.16 -12.53
N ASN A 58 -4.04 -5.52 -12.43
CA ASN A 58 -4.78 -5.61 -11.18
C ASN A 58 -4.60 -7.01 -10.55
N PRO A 59 -3.94 -7.14 -9.38
CA PRO A 59 -3.50 -8.44 -8.84
C PRO A 59 -4.61 -9.46 -8.59
N SER A 60 -5.82 -8.99 -8.29
CA SER A 60 -6.96 -9.85 -7.94
C SER A 60 -8.16 -9.64 -8.83
N GLY A 61 -8.05 -8.84 -9.89
CA GLY A 61 -9.22 -8.41 -10.68
C GLY A 61 -10.25 -7.66 -9.83
N ALA A 62 -9.79 -6.85 -8.86
CA ALA A 62 -10.67 -6.02 -8.03
C ALA A 62 -11.50 -5.04 -8.86
N ASP A 63 -12.77 -4.89 -8.54
CA ASP A 63 -13.70 -3.97 -9.20
C ASP A 63 -14.67 -3.35 -8.19
N THR A 64 -15.60 -2.50 -8.65
CA THR A 64 -16.58 -1.85 -7.78
C THR A 64 -17.85 -2.68 -7.55
N ASN A 65 -17.93 -3.89 -8.10
CA ASN A 65 -19.09 -4.78 -8.02
C ASN A 65 -18.89 -5.92 -7.01
N ASN A 66 -17.64 -6.24 -6.64
CA ASN A 66 -17.32 -7.31 -5.70
C ASN A 66 -17.02 -6.76 -4.30
N PRO A 67 -17.90 -6.94 -3.29
CA PRO A 67 -17.69 -6.40 -1.95
C PRO A 67 -16.48 -6.96 -1.20
N GLU A 68 -16.01 -8.16 -1.54
CA GLU A 68 -14.85 -8.77 -0.90
C GLU A 68 -13.54 -8.48 -1.62
N ASN A 69 -13.61 -7.81 -2.77
CA ASN A 69 -12.50 -7.43 -3.61
C ASN A 69 -12.76 -6.05 -4.22
N TYR A 70 -13.23 -5.12 -3.38
CA TYR A 70 -13.80 -3.85 -3.80
C TYR A 70 -12.68 -2.86 -4.13
N LEU A 71 -12.66 -2.34 -5.36
CA LEU A 71 -11.65 -1.42 -5.85
C LEU A 71 -11.92 0.01 -5.40
N LEU A 72 -10.99 0.58 -4.64
CA LEU A 72 -10.94 2.01 -4.31
C LEU A 72 -9.73 2.64 -4.99
N VAL A 73 -9.95 3.78 -5.63
CA VAL A 73 -8.91 4.58 -6.29
C VAL A 73 -8.92 5.98 -5.71
N ASN A 74 -7.75 6.52 -5.40
CA ASN A 74 -7.53 7.97 -5.25
C ASN A 74 -6.23 8.35 -5.96
N SER A 75 -5.93 9.65 -5.93
CA SER A 75 -4.76 10.24 -6.56
C SER A 75 -3.40 9.78 -6.04
N TYR A 76 -3.35 8.96 -4.99
CA TYR A 76 -2.10 8.58 -4.30
C TYR A 76 -1.89 7.07 -4.15
N MET A 77 -2.94 6.25 -4.28
CA MET A 77 -2.89 4.78 -4.17
C MET A 77 -4.15 4.11 -4.77
N VAL A 78 -4.02 2.83 -5.11
CA VAL A 78 -5.13 1.93 -5.47
C VAL A 78 -5.26 0.84 -4.40
N ILE A 79 -6.48 0.49 -4.03
CA ILE A 79 -6.75 -0.44 -2.92
C ILE A 79 -7.78 -1.48 -3.38
N SER A 80 -7.50 -2.76 -3.15
CA SER A 80 -8.55 -3.78 -3.04
C SER A 80 -8.94 -3.92 -1.58
N TYR A 81 -10.23 -3.83 -1.29
CA TYR A 81 -10.78 -3.83 0.06
C TYR A 81 -11.76 -4.99 0.26
N SER A 82 -11.68 -5.65 1.41
CA SER A 82 -12.67 -6.67 1.81
C SER A 82 -13.67 -6.08 2.79
N ARG A 83 -14.95 -6.08 2.40
CA ARG A 83 -16.07 -5.65 3.25
C ARG A 83 -16.17 -6.48 4.53
N ASN A 84 -15.99 -7.81 4.46
CA ASN A 84 -16.11 -8.66 5.64
C ASN A 84 -14.90 -8.55 6.58
N ARG A 85 -13.68 -8.39 6.05
CA ARG A 85 -12.47 -8.24 6.86
C ARG A 85 -12.30 -6.82 7.39
N VAL A 86 -12.82 -5.83 6.67
CA VAL A 86 -12.73 -4.40 7.00
C VAL A 86 -11.28 -3.93 7.08
N ILE A 87 -10.48 -4.46 6.17
CA ILE A 87 -9.08 -4.13 5.95
C ILE A 87 -8.82 -4.30 4.44
N PRO A 88 -7.77 -3.66 3.89
CA PRO A 88 -7.38 -3.90 2.51
C PRO A 88 -6.92 -5.35 2.31
N ASN A 89 -7.29 -5.96 1.18
CA ASN A 89 -6.63 -7.16 0.68
C ASN A 89 -5.22 -6.80 0.22
N TRP A 90 -5.10 -5.74 -0.59
CA TRP A 90 -3.84 -5.16 -1.02
C TRP A 90 -3.98 -3.66 -1.29
N VAL A 91 -2.86 -2.95 -1.24
CA VAL A 91 -2.69 -1.55 -1.63
C VAL A 91 -1.51 -1.47 -2.59
N ALA A 92 -1.71 -0.76 -3.70
CA ALA A 92 -0.73 -0.52 -4.74
C ALA A 92 -0.41 0.97 -4.85
N TRP A 93 0.87 1.32 -4.90
CA TRP A 93 1.32 2.69 -5.08
C TRP A 93 2.70 2.75 -5.72
N ARG A 94 3.04 3.92 -6.26
CA ARG A 94 4.35 4.25 -6.82
C ARG A 94 5.01 5.33 -5.98
N VAL A 95 6.32 5.24 -5.77
CA VAL A 95 7.10 6.25 -5.05
C VAL A 95 8.29 6.67 -5.91
N THR A 96 8.39 7.97 -6.11
CA THR A 96 9.50 8.68 -6.75
C THR A 96 9.97 9.83 -5.85
N GLN A 97 11.08 10.48 -6.20
CA GLN A 97 11.55 11.65 -5.46
C GLN A 97 10.49 12.76 -5.37
N ALA A 98 9.66 12.93 -6.39
CA ALA A 98 8.59 13.94 -6.41
C ALA A 98 7.49 13.70 -5.35
N ASN A 99 7.39 12.49 -4.80
CA ASN A 99 6.45 12.18 -3.72
C ASN A 99 7.02 12.49 -2.33
N LEU A 100 8.34 12.70 -2.23
CA LEU A 100 9.03 13.02 -1.00
C LEU A 100 9.16 14.54 -0.86
N GLY A 101 8.80 15.06 0.30
CA GLY A 101 8.85 16.49 0.62
C GLY A 101 9.07 16.74 2.10
N SER A 102 8.68 17.93 2.55
CA SER A 102 8.92 18.41 3.91
C SER A 102 7.63 18.54 4.75
N VAL A 103 6.51 17.97 4.29
CA VAL A 103 5.27 17.99 5.08
C VAL A 103 5.45 17.15 6.33
N ASN A 104 5.14 17.75 7.49
CA ASN A 104 5.16 17.07 8.77
C ASN A 104 3.98 16.12 8.94
N ARG A 105 4.22 15.01 9.62
CA ARG A 105 3.20 14.02 9.98
C ARG A 105 2.05 14.64 10.78
N GLU A 106 0.81 14.37 10.36
CA GLU A 106 -0.42 14.93 10.96
C GLU A 106 -1.21 13.91 11.83
N ASP A 107 -1.01 12.61 11.64
CA ASP A 107 -1.74 11.54 12.36
C ASP A 107 -3.29 11.63 12.27
N SER A 108 -3.80 12.08 11.11
CA SER A 108 -5.23 12.33 10.87
C SER A 108 -6.04 11.09 10.45
N PHE A 109 -5.95 10.02 11.26
CA PHE A 109 -6.67 8.76 11.02
C PHE A 109 -8.19 8.97 10.96
N ARG A 110 -8.83 8.55 9.86
CA ARG A 110 -10.27 8.75 9.65
C ARG A 110 -10.92 7.68 8.76
N PRO A 111 -12.20 7.38 8.96
CA PRO A 111 -12.94 6.47 8.08
C PRO A 111 -12.97 7.00 6.64
N ASP A 112 -13.04 6.09 5.68
CA ASP A 112 -13.13 6.43 4.26
C ASP A 112 -14.59 6.59 3.82
N ASN A 113 -14.94 7.79 3.35
CA ASN A 113 -16.30 8.11 2.90
C ASN A 113 -16.60 7.67 1.47
N ARG A 114 -15.59 7.18 0.72
CA ARG A 114 -15.77 6.59 -0.61
C ARG A 114 -16.40 5.19 -0.56
N LEU A 115 -16.32 4.52 0.59
CA LEU A 115 -16.98 3.23 0.78
C LEU A 115 -18.51 3.36 0.68
N PRO A 116 -19.21 2.42 0.03
CA PRO A 116 -20.67 2.38 0.04
C PRO A 116 -21.25 2.46 1.45
N SER A 117 -22.39 3.14 1.63
CA SER A 117 -23.01 3.32 2.95
C SER A 117 -23.37 1.99 3.64
N SER A 118 -23.60 0.92 2.87
CA SER A 118 -23.85 -0.44 3.35
C SER A 118 -22.58 -1.16 3.84
N PHE A 119 -21.38 -0.62 3.60
CA PHE A 119 -20.13 -1.23 4.03
C PHE A 119 -19.83 -0.79 5.47
N PRO A 120 -19.43 -1.73 6.35
CA PRO A 120 -19.01 -1.35 7.67
C PRO A 120 -17.66 -0.62 7.57
N LYS A 121 -17.56 0.60 8.10
CA LYS A 121 -16.32 1.40 8.10
C LYS A 121 -15.41 1.04 9.28
N ALA A 122 -14.10 1.00 9.07
CA ALA A 122 -13.14 0.95 10.17
C ALA A 122 -12.95 2.35 10.75
N TYR A 123 -12.90 2.45 12.08
CA TYR A 123 -12.65 3.68 12.81
C TYR A 123 -11.34 3.58 13.60
N PRO A 124 -10.64 4.69 13.84
CA PRO A 124 -9.41 4.67 14.63
C PRO A 124 -9.62 4.05 16.02
N GLY A 125 -10.79 4.28 16.64
CA GLY A 125 -11.15 3.74 17.95
C GLY A 125 -11.31 2.22 18.00
N ASP A 126 -11.48 1.56 16.84
CA ASP A 126 -11.55 0.09 16.77
C ASP A 126 -10.22 -0.54 17.20
N TYR A 127 -9.10 0.15 16.97
CA TYR A 127 -7.73 -0.31 17.25
C TYR A 127 -7.24 0.05 18.67
N THR A 128 -7.87 1.01 19.35
CA THR A 128 -7.44 1.51 20.67
C THR A 128 -7.56 0.43 21.75
N ASN A 129 -6.50 0.20 22.55
CA ASN A 129 -6.44 -0.77 23.65
C ASN A 129 -6.60 -2.23 23.20
N THR A 130 -5.96 -2.60 22.09
CA THR A 130 -6.12 -3.94 21.50
C THR A 130 -4.82 -4.71 21.43
N GLY A 131 -3.69 -4.06 21.71
CA GLY A 131 -2.35 -4.52 21.33
C GLY A 131 -2.01 -4.27 19.86
N TYR A 132 -3.00 -3.88 19.06
CA TYR A 132 -3.01 -3.47 17.65
C TYR A 132 -2.42 -2.07 17.38
N ASP A 133 -1.35 -1.93 16.60
CA ASP A 133 -1.05 -0.66 15.92
C ASP A 133 -1.97 -0.47 14.70
N ARG A 134 -2.19 0.80 14.33
CA ARG A 134 -2.79 1.20 13.06
C ARG A 134 -1.71 1.18 11.97
N GLY A 135 -1.38 -0.01 11.50
CA GLY A 135 -0.34 -0.24 10.50
C GLY A 135 -0.76 0.28 9.13
N HIS A 136 0.06 1.13 8.53
CA HIS A 136 -0.15 1.60 7.16
C HIS A 136 0.29 0.52 6.17
N LEU A 137 -0.41 0.38 5.04
CA LEU A 137 0.16 -0.33 3.89
C LEU A 137 0.94 0.65 3.01
N CYS A 138 0.30 1.69 2.49
CA CYS A 138 0.97 2.84 1.90
C CYS A 138 1.46 3.78 3.02
N PRO A 139 2.78 3.89 3.27
CA PRO A 139 3.32 4.61 4.42
C PRO A 139 3.13 6.12 4.29
N SER A 140 2.87 6.82 5.39
CA SER A 140 2.76 8.29 5.37
C SER A 140 4.05 8.98 4.88
N ALA A 141 5.21 8.37 5.16
CA ALA A 141 6.52 8.88 4.77
C ALA A 141 6.77 8.81 3.25
N ASP A 142 5.97 8.04 2.50
CA ASP A 142 6.04 7.93 1.04
C ASP A 142 5.19 9.02 0.34
N ARG A 143 4.49 9.85 1.13
CA ARG A 143 3.55 10.89 0.67
C ARG A 143 3.75 12.19 1.44
N THR A 144 4.96 12.74 1.39
CA THR A 144 5.38 13.94 2.13
C THR A 144 5.45 15.21 1.26
N SER A 145 5.05 15.13 -0.01
CA SER A 145 5.06 16.26 -0.95
C SER A 145 3.99 17.32 -0.66
N THR A 146 2.79 16.90 -0.25
CA THR A 146 1.69 17.82 0.12
C THR A 146 0.92 17.30 1.33
N ARG A 147 0.19 18.19 2.02
CA ARG A 147 -0.71 17.79 3.12
C ARG A 147 -1.80 16.83 2.66
N GLU A 148 -2.34 17.03 1.47
CA GLU A 148 -3.35 16.15 0.89
C GLU A 148 -2.82 14.74 0.64
N ALA A 149 -1.63 14.63 0.03
CA ALA A 149 -0.95 13.36 -0.19
C ALA A 149 -0.74 12.62 1.12
N MET A 150 -0.23 13.32 2.14
CA MET A 150 -0.01 12.73 3.46
C MET A 150 -1.33 12.28 4.10
N ALA A 151 -2.33 13.16 4.14
CA ALA A 151 -3.63 12.88 4.72
C ALA A 151 -4.34 11.68 4.04
N SER A 152 -4.07 11.41 2.76
CA SER A 152 -4.61 10.25 2.06
C SER A 152 -4.17 8.91 2.68
N THR A 153 -2.96 8.85 3.25
CA THR A 153 -2.41 7.63 3.88
C THR A 153 -3.09 7.27 5.20
N PHE A 154 -3.72 8.24 5.85
CA PHE A 154 -4.44 8.07 7.12
C PHE A 154 -5.91 7.64 6.95
N LEU A 155 -6.36 7.35 5.72
CA LEU A 155 -7.67 6.73 5.52
C LEU A 155 -7.66 5.30 6.04
N MET A 156 -8.66 4.92 6.84
CA MET A 156 -8.71 3.59 7.47
C MET A 156 -8.80 2.42 6.47
N THR A 157 -9.09 2.68 5.19
CA THR A 157 -9.02 1.71 4.08
C THR A 157 -7.59 1.34 3.68
N ASN A 158 -6.59 2.16 4.05
CA ASN A 158 -5.16 1.89 3.93
C ASN A 158 -4.55 1.28 5.21
N ILE A 159 -5.35 1.11 6.26
CA ILE A 159 -4.88 0.66 7.56
C ILE A 159 -5.24 -0.80 7.76
N ALA A 160 -4.24 -1.57 8.19
CA ALA A 160 -4.41 -2.90 8.69
C ALA A 160 -3.81 -3.02 10.10
N PRO A 161 -4.29 -3.97 10.89
CA PRO A 161 -3.74 -4.20 12.21
C PRO A 161 -2.41 -4.93 12.10
N GLN A 162 -1.42 -4.35 12.75
CA GLN A 162 -0.07 -4.91 12.82
C GLN A 162 0.36 -4.94 14.28
N THR A 163 1.09 -6.00 14.66
CA THR A 163 1.73 -6.00 15.98
C THR A 163 2.73 -4.86 16.05
N PRO A 164 2.98 -4.31 17.25
CA PRO A 164 4.03 -3.31 17.44
C PRO A 164 5.39 -3.79 16.90
N ASP A 165 5.75 -5.05 17.15
CA ASP A 165 7.01 -5.65 16.70
C ASP A 165 7.12 -5.73 15.18
N LEU A 166 6.02 -6.02 14.47
CA LEU A 166 6.00 -6.03 13.01
C LEU A 166 6.07 -4.59 12.48
N ASN A 167 5.13 -3.74 12.91
CA ASN A 167 4.94 -2.38 12.38
C ASN A 167 6.19 -1.51 12.58
N ARG A 168 6.80 -1.58 13.77
CA ARG A 168 7.91 -0.69 14.18
C ARG A 168 9.28 -1.31 13.92
N GLY A 169 9.33 -2.58 13.52
CA GLY A 169 10.55 -3.31 13.25
C GLY A 169 10.67 -3.66 11.76
N PRO A 170 10.51 -4.94 11.36
CA PRO A 170 10.75 -5.36 9.98
C PRO A 170 9.95 -4.59 8.93
N TRP A 171 8.70 -4.20 9.23
CA TRP A 171 7.88 -3.44 8.30
C TRP A 171 8.46 -2.04 8.06
N GLU A 172 8.70 -1.26 9.12
CA GLU A 172 9.35 0.05 9.03
C GLU A 172 10.72 -0.03 8.33
N SER A 173 11.51 -1.06 8.63
CA SER A 173 12.82 -1.25 8.00
C SER A 173 12.71 -1.46 6.49
N LEU A 174 11.71 -2.22 6.04
CA LEU A 174 11.44 -2.40 4.60
C LEU A 174 11.00 -1.08 3.97
N GLU A 175 10.07 -0.35 4.58
CA GLU A 175 9.62 0.95 4.09
C GLU A 175 10.80 1.94 3.96
N SER A 176 11.67 2.00 4.97
CA SER A 176 12.86 2.85 4.98
C SER A 176 13.88 2.45 3.92
N TYR A 177 14.07 1.14 3.68
CA TYR A 177 14.91 0.64 2.60
C TYR A 177 14.37 1.06 1.23
N LEU A 178 13.06 0.91 0.96
CA LEU A 178 12.46 1.32 -0.32
C LEU A 178 12.64 2.83 -0.55
N ARG A 179 12.45 3.66 0.49
CA ARG A 179 12.74 5.10 0.39
C ARG A 179 14.22 5.41 0.15
N SER A 180 15.15 4.56 0.60
CA SER A 180 16.57 4.73 0.29
C SER A 180 16.87 4.52 -1.21
N LEU A 181 16.13 3.61 -1.87
CA LEU A 181 16.20 3.43 -3.32
C LEU A 181 15.60 4.64 -4.05
N VAL A 182 14.45 5.16 -3.58
CA VAL A 182 13.86 6.38 -4.15
C VAL A 182 14.83 7.56 -4.10
N ARG A 183 15.56 7.74 -2.99
CA ARG A 183 16.61 8.79 -2.87
C ARG A 183 17.79 8.59 -3.82
N GLN A 184 18.05 7.35 -4.25
CA GLN A 184 19.00 7.03 -5.31
C GLN A 184 18.39 7.15 -6.71
N ASN A 185 17.23 7.81 -6.83
CA ASN A 185 16.50 8.07 -8.07
C ASN A 185 15.92 6.81 -8.74
N TYR A 186 15.72 5.73 -7.97
CA TYR A 186 14.91 4.61 -8.43
C TYR A 186 13.42 4.97 -8.39
N ASP A 187 12.71 4.46 -9.40
CA ASP A 187 11.27 4.46 -9.45
C ASP A 187 10.74 3.16 -8.84
N VAL A 188 9.99 3.26 -7.73
CA VAL A 188 9.61 2.10 -6.93
C VAL A 188 8.11 1.88 -7.01
N TYR A 189 7.72 0.74 -7.58
CA TYR A 189 6.34 0.27 -7.66
C TYR A 189 6.11 -0.79 -6.58
N ILE A 190 5.08 -0.60 -5.77
CA ILE A 190 4.88 -1.39 -4.55
C ILE A 190 3.44 -1.88 -4.52
N ILE A 191 3.28 -3.18 -4.24
CA ILE A 191 2.01 -3.79 -3.86
C ILE A 191 2.25 -4.52 -2.55
N ALA A 192 1.53 -4.11 -1.51
CA ALA A 192 1.55 -4.74 -0.20
C ALA A 192 0.14 -5.22 0.15
N GLY A 193 0.00 -6.23 1.00
CA GLY A 193 -1.31 -6.78 1.32
C GLY A 193 -1.36 -7.60 2.59
N ASN A 194 -2.58 -7.99 2.96
CA ASN A 194 -2.87 -8.77 4.15
C ASN A 194 -3.34 -10.17 3.77
N TYR A 195 -2.58 -11.18 4.15
CA TYR A 195 -2.95 -12.59 3.95
C TYR A 195 -3.44 -13.20 5.27
N GLY A 196 -4.29 -14.24 5.25
CA GLY A 196 -4.65 -15.01 6.46
C GLY A 196 -5.60 -14.34 7.47
N TYR A 197 -5.74 -15.00 8.63
CA TYR A 197 -6.70 -14.67 9.70
C TYR A 197 -6.17 -15.06 11.09
N LYS A 198 -6.31 -14.18 12.08
CA LYS A 198 -6.05 -14.42 13.51
C LYS A 198 -7.02 -13.61 14.39
N GLY A 199 -8.26 -14.11 14.52
CA GLY A 199 -9.23 -13.59 15.49
C GLY A 199 -9.82 -12.22 15.14
N LYS A 200 -10.31 -11.48 16.15
CA LYS A 200 -11.00 -10.19 15.99
C LYS A 200 -10.40 -9.10 16.90
N ILE A 201 -10.25 -7.87 16.40
CA ILE A 201 -10.08 -6.67 17.23
C ILE A 201 -11.42 -6.31 17.81
N LYS A 202 -11.50 -6.31 19.16
CA LYS A 202 -12.74 -6.00 19.89
C LYS A 202 -13.92 -6.83 19.37
N ARG A 203 -15.14 -6.49 19.78
CA ARG A 203 -16.37 -7.21 19.38
C ARG A 203 -16.76 -7.02 17.90
N LYS A 204 -15.94 -6.43 17.02
CA LYS A 204 -16.41 -6.10 15.66
C LYS A 204 -15.63 -6.60 14.45
N LYS A 205 -14.28 -6.67 14.38
CA LYS A 205 -13.63 -6.88 13.06
C LYS A 205 -12.34 -7.69 13.08
N LEU A 206 -12.05 -8.38 11.99
CA LEU A 206 -11.06 -9.45 11.85
C LEU A 206 -9.63 -8.89 11.89
N LEU A 207 -8.75 -9.57 12.65
CA LEU A 207 -7.33 -9.29 12.77
C LEU A 207 -6.50 -10.30 11.99
N TYR A 208 -5.39 -9.85 11.42
CA TYR A 208 -4.25 -10.71 11.05
C TYR A 208 -3.22 -10.74 12.18
N GLN A 209 -2.43 -11.82 12.32
CA GLN A 209 -1.15 -11.76 13.02
C GLN A 209 -0.22 -12.96 12.72
N ASP A 210 1.07 -12.65 12.80
CA ASP A 210 2.18 -13.41 13.39
C ASP A 210 2.81 -14.59 12.63
N ILE A 211 4.08 -14.39 12.29
CA ILE A 211 4.99 -15.43 11.77
C ILE A 211 5.78 -16.09 12.91
N SER A 212 5.62 -15.66 14.17
CA SER A 212 6.25 -16.29 15.32
C SER A 212 5.29 -17.31 15.94
N GLY A 213 5.37 -18.56 15.47
CA GLY A 213 4.73 -19.70 16.13
C GLY A 213 5.44 -20.08 17.43
N LYS A 214 5.39 -19.20 18.44
CA LYS A 214 5.67 -19.54 19.84
C LYS A 214 4.40 -19.41 20.66
#